data_AF-F0T6Q3-F1
#
_entry.id   AF-F0T6Q3-F1
#
_cell.length_a   1.000
_cell.length_b   1.000
_cell.length_c   1.000
_cell.angle_alpha   90.00
_cell.angle_beta   90.00
_cell.angle_gamma   90.00
#
_symmetry.space_group_name_H-M   'P 1'
#
loop_
_entity.id
_entity.type
_entity.pdbx_description
1 polymer ?
#
loop_
_entity_poly.entity_id
_entity_poly.type
_entity_poly.pdbx_seq_one_letter_code
_entity_poly.pdbx_strand_id
1 'polypeptide(L)' 'MAEKTELRQKVIGIGFEDDLIVKSQRGRTYSVKLAEDLEIDTEALFSKDTEEEVWATIDTGANPWVVLEVEITG' A
#
# COMPACT_ATOMS: atom_id res chain seq x y z
N MET A 1 2.36 20.56 -15.31
CA MET A 1 2.08 19.17 -14.91
C MET A 1 3.05 18.86 -13.78
N ALA A 2 2.59 18.92 -12.53
CA ALA A 2 3.44 18.56 -11.40
C ALA A 2 3.59 17.02 -11.39
N GLU A 3 4.81 16.56 -11.15
CA GLU A 3 5.23 15.15 -11.14
C GLU A 3 4.26 14.28 -10.36
N LYS A 4 3.73 13.22 -11.00
CA LYS A 4 3.07 12.12 -10.29
C LYS A 4 4.08 11.58 -9.27
N THR A 5 3.91 11.91 -8.00
CA THR A 5 4.85 11.49 -6.95
C THR A 5 4.40 10.11 -6.45
N GLU A 6 4.46 9.15 -7.36
CA GLU A 6 4.07 7.76 -7.12
C GLU A 6 5.26 7.02 -6.47
N LEU A 7 5.03 6.38 -5.32
CA LEU A 7 6.02 5.59 -4.60
C LEU A 7 5.55 4.15 -4.43
N ARG A 8 6.40 3.20 -4.81
CA ARG A 8 6.16 1.77 -4.53
C ARG A 8 6.78 1.40 -3.19
N GLN A 9 5.98 0.94 -2.23
CA GLN A 9 6.42 0.60 -0.87
C GLN A 9 5.90 -0.78 -0.47
N LYS A 10 6.64 -1.49 0.38
CA LYS A 10 6.24 -2.83 0.84
C LYS A 10 5.09 -2.70 1.82
N VAL A 11 4.01 -3.43 1.60
CA VAL A 11 2.91 -3.54 2.57
C VAL A 11 3.34 -4.50 3.67
N ILE A 12 3.15 -4.09 4.91
CA ILE A 12 3.54 -4.86 6.11
C ILE A 12 2.36 -5.10 7.06
N GLY A 13 1.17 -4.61 6.71
CA GLY A 13 -0.04 -4.79 7.50
C GLY A 13 -1.23 -4.02 6.95
N ILE A 14 -2.40 -4.28 7.52
CA ILE A 14 -3.64 -3.53 7.30
C ILE A 14 -3.88 -2.68 8.55
N GLY A 15 -4.20 -1.41 8.34
CA GLY A 15 -4.53 -0.45 9.37
C GLY A 15 -6.01 -0.48 9.76
N PHE A 16 -6.46 0.58 10.42
CA PHE A 16 -7.89 0.79 10.74
C PHE A 16 -8.57 1.55 9.60
N GLU A 17 -9.87 1.30 9.39
CA GLU A 17 -10.69 2.00 8.38
C GLU A 17 -10.10 1.92 6.97
N ASP A 18 -9.76 0.69 6.54
CA ASP A 18 -9.27 0.42 5.19
C ASP A 18 -8.01 1.24 4.86
N ASP A 19 -7.00 1.15 5.73
CA ASP A 19 -5.66 1.68 5.51
C ASP A 19 -4.68 0.54 5.20
N LEU A 20 -3.63 0.82 4.43
CA LEU A 20 -2.45 -0.04 4.37
C LEU A 20 -1.30 0.54 5.16
N ILE A 21 -0.63 -0.35 5.89
CA ILE A 21 0.60 -0.04 6.59
C ILE A 21 1.76 -0.39 5.66
N VAL A 22 2.49 0.63 5.22
CA VAL A 22 3.60 0.47 4.28
C VAL A 22 4.93 0.79 4.93
N LYS A 23 5.97 0.07 4.54
CA LYS A 23 7.35 0.29 4.98
C LYS A 23 8.17 0.91 3.86
N SER A 24 8.76 2.04 4.17
CA SER A 24 9.69 2.71 3.27
C SER A 24 11.06 2.06 3.22
N GLN A 25 11.78 2.35 2.13
CA GLN A 25 13.17 1.94 1.95
C GLN A 25 14.09 2.43 3.08
N ARG A 26 13.71 3.53 3.76
CA ARG A 26 14.43 4.08 4.93
C ARG A 26 14.00 3.44 6.25
N GLY A 27 13.16 2.40 6.21
CA GLY A 27 12.69 1.67 7.37
C GLY A 27 11.58 2.36 8.17
N ARG A 28 11.07 3.52 7.72
CA ARG A 28 9.92 4.20 8.34
C ARG A 28 8.62 3.57 7.86
N THR A 29 7.64 3.52 8.75
CA THR A 29 6.31 2.99 8.48
C THR A 29 5.30 4.11 8.36
N TYR A 30 4.37 3.99 7.42
CA TYR A 30 3.30 4.95 7.17
C TYR A 30 1.95 4.22 7.08
N SER A 31 0.89 4.86 7.59
CA SER A 31 -0.50 4.47 7.31
C SER A 31 -0.98 5.26 6.11
N VAL A 32 -1.50 4.58 5.10
CA VAL A 32 -1.91 5.19 3.84
C VAL A 32 -3.32 4.74 3.52
N LYS A 33 -4.19 5.71 3.21
CA LYS A 33 -5.59 5.46 2.89
C LYS A 33 -5.72 4.74 1.56
N LEU A 34 -6.70 3.87 1.40
CA LEU A 34 -7.06 3.38 0.08
C LEU A 34 -7.72 4.49 -0.75
N ALA A 35 -7.51 4.46 -2.07
CA ALA A 35 -8.33 5.24 -2.97
C ALA A 35 -9.79 4.74 -2.91
N GLU A 36 -10.76 5.62 -3.14
CA GLU A 36 -12.19 5.32 -2.98
C GLU A 36 -12.68 4.15 -3.85
N ASP A 37 -12.03 3.91 -4.99
CA ASP A 37 -12.36 2.85 -5.94
C ASP A 37 -11.43 1.61 -5.83
N LEU A 38 -10.53 1.59 -4.84
CA LEU A 38 -9.60 0.49 -4.65
C LEU A 38 -10.15 -0.53 -3.64
N GLU A 39 -10.79 -1.57 -4.15
CA GLU A 39 -11.16 -2.75 -3.37
C GLU A 39 -9.95 -3.68 -3.25
N ILE A 40 -9.62 -4.09 -2.02
CA ILE A 40 -8.56 -5.08 -1.80
C ILE A 40 -9.08 -6.26 -1.01
N ASP A 41 -8.72 -7.44 -1.47
CA ASP A 41 -9.00 -8.68 -0.78
C ASP A 41 -7.98 -8.90 0.34
N THR A 42 -8.33 -8.45 1.54
CA THR A 42 -7.46 -8.54 2.73
C THR A 42 -7.12 -9.98 3.13
N GLU A 43 -7.97 -10.96 2.79
CA GLU A 43 -7.69 -12.38 3.02
C GLU A 43 -6.63 -12.90 2.05
N ALA A 44 -6.66 -12.47 0.79
CA ALA A 44 -5.63 -12.77 -0.20
C ALA A 44 -4.29 -12.10 0.09
N LEU A 45 -4.29 -10.88 0.66
CA LEU A 45 -3.03 -10.18 0.99
C LEU A 45 -2.22 -10.86 2.11
N PHE A 46 -2.89 -11.59 3.00
CA PHE A 46 -2.28 -12.23 4.17
C PHE A 46 -2.60 -13.71 4.23
N SER A 47 -2.91 -14.33 3.09
CA SER A 47 -2.97 -15.79 2.98
C SER A 47 -1.64 -16.38 3.43
N LYS A 48 -1.68 -17.58 4.01
CA LYS A 48 -0.60 -18.16 4.83
C LYS A 48 0.69 -18.52 4.08
N ASP A 49 0.78 -18.23 2.79
CA ASP A 49 1.96 -18.49 1.98
C ASP A 49 3.03 -17.44 2.29
N THR A 50 3.99 -17.84 3.12
CA THR A 50 5.04 -16.98 3.69
C THR A 50 6.06 -16.46 2.67
N GLU A 51 5.93 -16.84 1.41
CA GLU A 51 6.85 -16.49 0.31
C GLU A 51 6.36 -15.26 -0.48
N GLU A 52 5.10 -14.86 -0.32
CA GLU A 52 4.52 -13.74 -1.06
C GLU A 52 4.86 -12.39 -0.43
N GLU A 53 5.38 -11.46 -1.23
CA GLU A 53 5.60 -10.06 -0.88
C GLU A 53 4.51 -9.17 -1.48
N VAL A 54 3.84 -8.41 -0.61
CA VAL A 54 2.83 -7.42 -1.02
C VAL A 54 3.46 -6.04 -1.18
N TRP A 55 3.17 -5.37 -2.29
CA TRP A 55 3.63 -4.02 -2.61
C TRP A 55 2.45 -3.10 -2.92
N ALA A 56 2.56 -1.84 -2.51
CA ALA A 56 1.56 -0.81 -2.79
C ALA A 56 2.19 0.35 -3.55
N THR A 57 1.50 0.82 -4.59
CA THR A 57 1.80 2.07 -5.29
C THR A 57 1.01 3.19 -4.64
N ILE A 58 1.69 4.24 -4.20
CA ILE A 58 1.14 5.32 -3.37
C ILE A 58 1.29 6.65 -4.07
N ASP A 59 0.22 7.41 -4.21
CA ASP A 59 0.27 8.81 -4.58
C ASP A 59 0.60 9.67 -3.36
N THR A 60 1.85 10.16 -3.31
CA THR A 60 2.29 11.07 -2.25
C THR A 60 2.04 12.56 -2.56
N GLY A 61 1.52 12.86 -3.75
CA GLY A 61 1.01 14.19 -4.11
C GLY A 61 -0.42 14.44 -3.61
N ALA A 62 -1.18 13.38 -3.32
CA ALA A 62 -2.48 13.47 -2.68
C ALA A 62 -2.37 13.89 -1.20
N ASN A 63 -3.43 14.49 -0.64
CA ASN A 63 -3.51 14.81 0.78
C ASN A 63 -4.88 14.39 1.34
N PRO A 64 -4.97 13.30 2.13
CA PRO A 64 -3.87 12.43 2.55
C PRO A 64 -3.26 11.62 1.40
N TRP A 65 -2.10 10.99 1.63
CA TRP A 65 -1.52 10.02 0.68
C TRP A 65 -2.50 8.87 0.47
N VAL A 66 -2.60 8.39 -0.78
CA VAL A 66 -3.53 7.33 -1.16
C VAL A 66 -2.83 6.17 -1.87
N VAL A 67 -3.28 4.95 -1.61
CA VAL A 67 -2.89 3.75 -2.34
C VAL A 67 -3.69 3.71 -3.64
N LEU A 68 -2.98 3.60 -4.76
CA LEU A 68 -3.55 3.50 -6.10
C LEU A 68 -3.65 2.06 -6.59
N GLU A 69 -2.72 1.21 -6.17
CA GLU A 69 -2.61 -0.17 -6.64
C GLU A 69 -1.90 -1.03 -5.60
N VAL A 70 -2.28 -2.30 -5.54
CA VAL A 70 -1.63 -3.33 -4.72
C VAL A 70 -1.26 -4.52 -5.59
N GLU A 71 -0.03 -4.98 -5.46
CA GLU A 71 0.52 -6.13 -6.18
C GLU A 71 1.03 -7.18 -5.18
N ILE A 72 0.71 -8.44 -5.45
CA ILE A 72 1.28 -9.60 -4.74
C ILE A 72 2.35 -10.20 -5.66
N THR A 73 3.54 -10.41 -5.13
CA THR A 73 4.67 -11.02 -5.84
C THR A 73 5.13 -12.25 -5.07
N GLY A 74 5.14 -13.41 -5.72
CA GLY A 74 5.63 -14.70 -5.19
C GLY A 74 6.45 -15.45 -6.22
#